data_AF-A0A521B688-F1
#
_entry.id   AF-A0A521B688-F1
#
_cell.length_a   1.000
_cell.length_b   1.000
_cell.length_c   1.000
_cell.angle_alpha   90.00
_cell.angle_beta   90.00
_cell.angle_gamma   90.00
#
_symmetry.space_group_name_H-M   'P 1'
#
loop_
_entity.id
_entity.type
_entity.pdbx_description
1 polymer ?
#
loop_
_entity_poly.entity_id
_entity_poly.type
_entity_poly.pdbx_seq_one_letter_code
_entity_poly.pdbx_strand_id
1 'polypeptide(L)'
;MDNLTDLKAIWQTAKTDSLPSAAETRALVKKFRRQRLRKKWMVIFASSVMVIIMAGMMFVEHSKMITTQIGGLLIISAGTVLAATNIRSLRRFYALDDVSNFEFLAFIEQTRLNQLYFYKKTQLVIFMLTSVGLLFSLYEPFSKHPLKSAVLLITCTIWLLFSFLVMRPRAYKKNAAALNAMKERLEKISKQLSDQAMPEDHQI
;
A
#
# COMPACT_ATOMS: atom_id res chain seq x y z
N MET A 1 -43.48 -18.69 -38.01
CA MET A 1 -42.95 -18.49 -36.64
C MET A 1 -42.27 -17.14 -36.64
N ASP A 2 -42.74 -16.20 -35.81
CA ASP A 2 -42.18 -14.85 -35.74
C ASP A 2 -40.93 -14.86 -34.85
N ASN A 3 -39.77 -14.97 -35.48
CA ASN A 3 -38.47 -14.98 -34.82
C ASN A 3 -38.24 -13.74 -33.94
N LEU A 4 -38.91 -12.62 -34.24
CA LEU A 4 -38.83 -11.37 -33.47
C LEU A 4 -39.53 -11.45 -32.09
N THR A 5 -40.65 -12.16 -32.00
CA THR A 5 -41.33 -12.38 -30.72
C THR A 5 -40.56 -13.33 -29.82
N ASP A 6 -39.91 -14.34 -30.39
CA ASP A 6 -39.04 -15.27 -29.66
C ASP A 6 -37.77 -14.57 -29.18
N LEU A 7 -37.13 -13.74 -30.01
CA LEU A 7 -35.97 -12.95 -29.59
C LEU A 7 -36.30 -12.02 -28.43
N LYS A 8 -37.48 -11.39 -28.45
CA LYS A 8 -37.94 -10.50 -27.37
C LYS A 8 -38.20 -11.28 -26.07
N ALA A 9 -38.77 -12.49 -26.17
CA ALA A 9 -39.00 -13.36 -25.03
C ALA A 9 -37.67 -13.87 -24.43
N ILE A 10 -36.72 -14.27 -25.27
CA ILE A 10 -35.37 -14.69 -24.83
C ILE A 10 -34.64 -13.51 -24.19
N TRP A 11 -34.72 -12.30 -24.76
CA TRP A 11 -34.12 -11.09 -24.18
C TRP A 11 -34.70 -10.83 -22.79
N GLN A 12 -36.03 -10.78 -22.65
CA GLN A 12 -36.68 -10.51 -21.36
C GLN A 12 -36.44 -11.62 -20.32
N THR A 13 -36.09 -12.84 -20.75
CA THR A 13 -35.76 -13.97 -19.87
C THR A 13 -34.27 -14.01 -19.50
N ALA A 14 -33.41 -13.33 -20.26
CA ALA A 14 -31.99 -13.17 -19.92
C ALA A 14 -31.88 -12.34 -18.64
N LYS A 15 -31.75 -13.05 -17.50
CA LYS A 15 -31.55 -12.46 -16.17
C LYS A 15 -30.27 -11.61 -16.15
N THR A 16 -30.41 -10.33 -16.45
CA THR A 16 -29.38 -9.32 -16.27
C THR A 16 -29.21 -8.92 -14.79
N ASP A 17 -30.15 -9.32 -13.94
CA ASP A 17 -30.16 -9.03 -12.49
C ASP A 17 -28.98 -9.60 -11.70
N SER A 18 -28.24 -10.57 -12.24
CA SER A 18 -27.08 -11.17 -11.57
C SER A 18 -25.72 -10.59 -11.98
N LEU A 19 -25.69 -9.66 -12.94
CA LEU A 19 -24.44 -8.97 -13.29
C LEU A 19 -24.37 -7.65 -12.52
N PRO A 20 -23.31 -7.42 -11.72
CA PRO A 20 -23.11 -6.12 -11.12
C PRO A 20 -22.98 -5.08 -12.24
N SER A 21 -23.78 -4.02 -12.16
CA SER A 21 -23.78 -2.94 -13.13
C SER A 21 -22.35 -2.43 -13.35
N ALA A 22 -22.00 -2.05 -14.58
CA ALA A 22 -20.70 -1.44 -14.88
C ALA A 22 -20.40 -0.24 -13.94
N ALA A 23 -21.45 0.45 -13.47
CA ALA A 23 -21.36 1.49 -12.47
C ALA A 23 -20.90 0.99 -11.08
N GLU A 24 -21.39 -0.18 -10.64
CA GLU A 24 -21.02 -0.80 -9.35
C GLU A 24 -19.57 -1.26 -9.34
N THR A 25 -19.12 -1.89 -10.43
CA THR A 25 -17.72 -2.30 -10.59
C THR A 25 -16.79 -1.08 -10.55
N ARG A 26 -17.15 -0.01 -11.27
CA ARG A 26 -16.41 1.26 -11.26
C ARG A 26 -16.40 1.90 -9.87
N ALA A 27 -17.52 1.86 -9.13
CA ALA A 27 -17.61 2.38 -7.78
C ALA A 27 -16.72 1.61 -6.79
N LEU A 28 -16.67 0.27 -6.91
CA LEU A 28 -15.81 -0.59 -6.11
C LEU A 28 -14.32 -0.27 -6.32
N VAL A 29 -13.90 -0.13 -7.58
CA VAL A 29 -12.52 0.23 -7.95
C VAL A 29 -12.16 1.62 -7.41
N LYS A 30 -13.02 2.62 -7.61
CA LYS A 30 -12.81 3.99 -7.09
C LYS A 30 -12.70 4.00 -5.57
N LYS A 31 -13.53 3.24 -4.85
CA LYS A 31 -13.48 3.13 -3.38
C LYS A 31 -12.16 2.53 -2.91
N PHE A 32 -11.73 1.43 -3.53
CA PHE A 32 -10.44 0.80 -3.22
C PHE A 32 -9.27 1.75 -3.47
N ARG A 33 -9.27 2.44 -4.62
CA ARG A 33 -8.25 3.44 -4.98
C ARG A 33 -8.16 4.54 -3.95
N ARG A 34 -9.29 5.15 -3.58
CA ARG A 34 -9.35 6.25 -2.59
C ARG A 34 -8.81 5.83 -1.23
N GLN A 35 -9.18 4.63 -0.76
CA GLN A 35 -8.67 4.09 0.50
C GLN A 35 -7.15 3.86 0.46
N ARG A 36 -6.62 3.33 -0.67
CA ARG A 36 -5.18 3.11 -0.85
C ARG A 36 -4.40 4.43 -0.95
N LEU A 37 -4.93 5.41 -1.68
CA LEU A 37 -4.34 6.75 -1.80
C LEU A 37 -4.26 7.45 -0.44
N ARG A 38 -5.35 7.44 0.34
CA ARG A 38 -5.36 8.03 1.68
C ARG A 38 -4.29 7.42 2.59
N LYS A 39 -4.14 6.09 2.56
CA LYS A 39 -3.08 5.41 3.33
C LYS A 39 -1.68 5.81 2.89
N LYS A 40 -1.43 5.93 1.58
CA LYS A 40 -0.13 6.37 1.05
C LYS A 40 0.19 7.79 1.45
N TRP A 41 -0.78 8.70 1.38
CA TRP A 41 -0.63 10.08 1.84
C TRP A 41 -0.28 10.16 3.32
N MET A 42 -0.94 9.38 4.18
CA MET A 42 -0.58 9.32 5.61
C MET A 42 0.86 8.85 5.83
N VAL A 43 1.33 7.86 5.07
CA VAL A 43 2.73 7.38 5.18
C VAL A 43 3.71 8.45 4.71
N ILE A 44 3.45 9.12 3.58
CA ILE A 44 4.30 10.19 3.06
C ILE A 44 4.38 11.32 4.09
N PHE A 45 3.24 11.78 4.60
CA PHE A 45 3.16 12.84 5.60
C PHE A 45 3.94 12.47 6.87
N ALA A 46 3.71 11.28 7.43
CA ALA A 46 4.42 10.81 8.62
C ALA A 46 5.94 10.73 8.40
N SER A 47 6.36 10.26 7.21
CA SER A 47 7.77 10.17 6.84
C SER A 47 8.42 11.55 6.69
N SER A 48 7.70 12.52 6.11
CA SER A 48 8.17 13.90 5.99
C SER A 48 8.30 14.58 7.34
N VAL A 49 7.33 14.39 8.24
CA VAL A 49 7.40 14.92 9.62
C VAL A 49 8.61 14.35 10.36
N MET A 50 8.86 13.05 10.25
CA MET A 50 10.02 12.39 10.83
C MET A 50 11.35 12.99 10.32
N VAL A 51 11.48 13.20 9.01
CA VAL A 51 12.66 13.84 8.41
C VAL A 51 12.84 15.27 8.90
N ILE A 52 11.77 16.05 8.97
CA ILE A 52 11.81 17.45 9.44
C ILE A 52 12.24 17.52 10.91
N ILE A 53 11.69 16.68 11.77
CA ILE A 53 12.06 16.62 13.19
C ILE A 53 13.54 16.26 13.33
N MET A 54 14.01 15.24 12.60
CA MET A 54 15.40 14.82 12.68
C MET A 54 16.36 15.88 12.17
N ALA A 55 16.04 16.52 11.04
CA ALA A 55 16.82 17.62 10.51
C ALA A 55 16.85 18.79 11.49
N GLY A 56 15.71 19.16 12.08
CA GLY A 56 15.60 20.20 13.10
C GLY A 56 16.47 19.91 14.32
N MET A 57 16.48 18.67 14.82
CA MET A 57 17.36 18.27 15.91
C MET A 57 18.85 18.42 15.55
N MET A 58 19.24 18.07 14.32
CA MET A 58 20.63 18.25 13.86
C MET A 58 21.05 19.73 13.81
N PHE A 59 20.14 20.63 13.42
CA PHE A 59 20.41 22.07 13.40
C PHE A 59 20.47 22.68 14.81
N VAL A 60 19.63 22.23 15.73
CA VAL A 60 19.53 22.81 17.09
C VAL A 60 20.63 22.30 18.01
N GLU A 61 20.92 21.00 18.01
CA GLU A 61 21.86 20.41 18.99
C GLU A 61 23.34 20.56 18.61
N HIS A 62 23.65 21.09 17.42
CA HIS A 62 24.99 21.27 16.86
C HIS A 62 25.96 20.17 17.32
N SER A 63 25.60 18.93 16.98
CA SER A 63 26.27 17.73 17.47
C SER A 63 27.77 17.77 17.19
N LYS A 64 28.58 17.54 18.23
CA LYS A 64 30.05 17.52 18.14
C LYS A 64 30.59 16.15 17.73
N MET A 65 29.80 15.08 17.89
CA MET A 65 30.20 13.72 17.53
C MET A 65 29.75 13.35 16.12
N ILE A 66 30.71 12.84 15.32
CA ILE A 66 30.45 12.34 13.96
C ILE A 66 29.43 11.20 13.96
N THR A 67 29.43 10.35 15.00
CA THR A 67 28.49 9.22 15.13
C THR A 67 27.03 9.68 15.14
N THR A 68 26.70 10.71 15.91
CA THR A 68 25.35 11.30 16.00
C THR A 68 24.89 11.89 14.66
N GLN A 69 25.82 12.56 13.94
CA GLN A 69 25.56 13.13 12.62
C GLN A 69 25.26 12.02 11.59
N ILE A 70 26.05 10.93 11.60
CA ILE A 70 25.80 9.74 10.78
C ILE A 70 24.44 9.13 11.14
N GLY A 71 24.12 9.01 12.43
CA GLY A 71 22.82 8.51 12.88
C GLY A 71 21.64 9.32 12.32
N GLY A 72 21.76 10.65 12.34
CA GLY A 72 20.76 11.55 11.75
C GLY A 72 20.61 11.38 10.26
N LEU A 73 21.72 11.27 9.53
CA LEU A 73 21.71 10.99 8.09
C LEU A 73 21.07 9.63 7.76
N LEU A 74 21.29 8.60 8.58
CA LEU A 74 20.64 7.28 8.41
C LEU A 74 19.12 7.36 8.59
N ILE A 75 18.65 8.09 9.60
CA ILE A 75 17.21 8.29 9.84
C ILE A 75 16.58 9.10 8.71
N ILE A 76 17.23 10.20 8.29
CA ILE A 76 16.76 11.07 7.20
C ILE A 76 16.71 10.29 5.87
N SER A 77 17.74 9.51 5.56
CA SER A 77 17.76 8.68 4.35
C SER A 77 16.68 7.60 4.37
N ALA A 78 16.46 6.93 5.50
CA ALA A 78 15.37 5.96 5.66
C ALA A 78 13.99 6.60 5.42
N GLY A 79 13.73 7.77 6.02
CA GLY A 79 12.50 8.53 5.81
C GLY A 79 12.34 9.02 4.37
N THR A 80 13.42 9.42 3.72
CA THR A 80 13.42 9.87 2.32
C THR A 80 13.10 8.72 1.37
N VAL A 81 13.73 7.56 1.55
CA VAL A 81 13.46 6.34 0.76
C VAL A 81 12.01 5.89 0.95
N LEU A 82 11.49 5.94 2.18
CA LEU A 82 10.10 5.60 2.48
C LEU A 82 9.13 6.54 1.77
N ALA A 83 9.36 7.85 1.83
CA ALA A 83 8.54 8.85 1.14
C ALA A 83 8.61 8.68 -0.38
N ALA A 84 9.81 8.60 -0.96
CA ALA A 84 10.02 8.46 -2.40
C ALA A 84 9.34 7.20 -2.96
N THR A 85 9.46 6.06 -2.27
CA THR A 85 8.81 4.81 -2.67
C THR A 85 7.28 4.95 -2.67
N ASN A 86 6.72 5.64 -1.67
CA ASN A 86 5.28 5.86 -1.58
C ASN A 86 4.78 6.88 -2.61
N ILE A 87 5.53 7.95 -2.90
CA ILE A 87 5.25 8.94 -3.94
C ILE A 87 5.25 8.27 -5.33
N ARG A 88 6.28 7.47 -5.64
CA ARG A 88 6.33 6.73 -6.92
C ARG A 88 5.12 5.81 -7.07
N SER A 89 4.74 5.13 -5.99
CA SER A 89 3.54 4.32 -6.00
C SER A 89 2.27 5.15 -6.14
N LEU A 90 2.18 6.32 -5.49
CA LEU A 90 1.04 7.25 -5.59
C LEU A 90 0.81 7.69 -7.03
N ARG A 91 1.87 8.10 -7.75
CA ARG A 91 1.81 8.47 -9.18
C ARG A 91 1.22 7.34 -10.02
N ARG A 92 1.62 6.09 -9.76
CA ARG A 92 1.06 4.91 -10.43
C ARG A 92 -0.44 4.75 -10.17
N PHE A 93 -0.92 5.03 -8.94
CA PHE A 93 -2.35 4.97 -8.60
C PHE A 93 -3.18 6.10 -9.22
N TYR A 94 -2.57 7.26 -9.52
CA TYR A 94 -3.25 8.37 -10.22
C TYR A 94 -3.37 8.13 -11.73
N ALA A 95 -2.44 7.41 -12.34
CA ALA A 95 -2.49 7.05 -13.76
C ALA A 95 -3.62 6.04 -14.13
N LEU A 96 -4.50 5.68 -13.18
CA LEU A 96 -5.57 4.68 -13.34
C LEU A 96 -6.96 5.27 -13.63
N ASP A 97 -7.09 6.55 -14.00
CA ASP A 97 -8.40 7.19 -14.01
C ASP A 97 -9.39 6.65 -15.05
N ASP A 98 -8.94 6.02 -16.14
CA ASP A 98 -9.79 5.33 -17.13
C ASP A 98 -9.06 4.12 -17.73
N VAL A 99 -9.01 3.03 -16.97
CA VAL A 99 -8.28 1.80 -17.33
C VAL A 99 -9.28 0.65 -17.48
N SER A 100 -9.11 -0.18 -18.51
CA SER A 100 -9.98 -1.34 -18.77
C SER A 100 -9.91 -2.37 -17.63
N ASN A 101 -10.91 -3.26 -17.54
CA ASN A 101 -10.93 -4.31 -16.51
C ASN A 101 -9.70 -5.23 -16.57
N PHE A 102 -9.23 -5.56 -17.78
CA PHE A 102 -8.02 -6.38 -17.98
C PHE A 102 -6.75 -5.67 -17.51
N GLU A 103 -6.59 -4.40 -17.85
CA GLU A 103 -5.47 -3.59 -17.37
C GLU A 103 -5.54 -3.36 -15.84
N PHE A 104 -6.74 -3.30 -15.26
CA PHE A 104 -6.91 -3.22 -13.81
C PHE A 104 -6.49 -4.52 -13.10
N LEU A 105 -6.80 -5.68 -13.68
CA LEU A 105 -6.32 -6.98 -13.18
C LEU A 105 -4.79 -7.06 -13.22
N ALA A 106 -4.17 -6.66 -14.34
CA ALA A 106 -2.71 -6.55 -14.44
C ALA A 106 -2.14 -5.58 -13.39
N PHE A 107 -2.82 -4.45 -13.15
CA PHE A 107 -2.44 -3.50 -12.11
C PHE A 107 -2.47 -4.12 -10.71
N ILE A 108 -3.50 -4.90 -10.36
CA ILE A 108 -3.63 -5.61 -9.08
C ILE A 108 -2.48 -6.60 -8.90
N GLU A 109 -2.18 -7.41 -9.91
CA GLU A 109 -1.12 -8.43 -9.83
C GLU A 109 0.25 -7.75 -9.62
N GLN A 110 0.56 -6.73 -10.41
CA GLN A 110 1.80 -5.96 -10.22
C GLN A 110 1.82 -5.22 -8.87
N THR A 111 0.66 -4.81 -8.34
CA THR A 111 0.57 -4.22 -6.99
C THR A 111 0.90 -5.26 -5.90
N ARG A 112 0.46 -6.51 -6.07
CA ARG A 112 0.82 -7.63 -5.19
C ARG A 112 2.33 -7.88 -5.21
N LEU A 113 2.94 -7.96 -6.40
CA LEU A 113 4.39 -8.15 -6.54
C LEU A 113 5.18 -7.00 -5.86
N ASN A 114 4.77 -5.76 -6.09
CA ASN A 114 5.41 -4.60 -5.46
C ASN A 114 5.25 -4.60 -3.93
N GLN A 115 4.09 -5.04 -3.41
CA GLN A 115 3.90 -5.20 -1.95
C GLN A 115 4.83 -6.27 -1.37
N LEU A 116 5.01 -7.39 -2.08
CA LEU A 116 5.91 -8.46 -1.65
C LEU A 116 7.37 -7.98 -1.63
N TYR A 117 7.80 -7.28 -2.70
CA TYR A 117 9.13 -6.70 -2.78
C TYR A 117 9.39 -5.70 -1.66
N PHE A 118 8.45 -4.76 -1.45
CA PHE A 118 8.53 -3.79 -0.36
C PHE A 118 8.65 -4.48 1.00
N TYR A 119 7.81 -5.48 1.26
CA TYR A 119 7.80 -6.20 2.52
C TYR A 119 9.09 -7.00 2.77
N LYS A 120 9.61 -7.69 1.75
CA LYS A 120 10.78 -8.57 1.87
C LYS A 120 12.11 -7.83 1.87
N LYS A 121 12.22 -6.71 1.15
CA LYS A 121 13.49 -6.00 0.93
C LYS A 121 13.44 -4.60 1.53
N THR A 122 12.64 -3.70 0.95
CA THR A 122 12.64 -2.27 1.30
C THR A 122 12.32 -2.00 2.77
N GLN A 123 11.31 -2.67 3.33
CA GLN A 123 10.90 -2.47 4.72
C GLN A 123 11.94 -2.96 5.72
N LEU A 124 12.66 -4.06 5.42
CA LEU A 124 13.76 -4.54 6.26
C LEU A 124 14.91 -3.54 6.26
N VAL A 125 15.29 -3.04 5.08
CA VAL A 125 16.37 -2.05 4.95
C VAL A 125 16.02 -0.78 5.73
N ILE A 126 14.81 -0.22 5.53
CA ILE A 126 14.34 0.97 6.28
C ILE A 126 14.38 0.73 7.79
N PHE A 127 13.94 -0.44 8.25
CA PHE A 127 13.95 -0.79 9.67
C PHE A 127 15.36 -0.85 10.24
N MET A 128 16.30 -1.47 9.52
CA MET A 128 17.71 -1.55 9.93
C MET A 128 18.36 -0.16 9.98
N LEU A 129 18.18 0.65 8.93
CA LEU A 129 18.72 2.02 8.88
C LEU A 129 18.18 2.87 10.03
N THR A 130 16.88 2.78 10.30
CA THR A 130 16.25 3.55 11.39
C THR A 130 16.73 3.07 12.76
N SER A 131 16.90 1.76 12.94
CA SER A 131 17.36 1.19 14.21
C SER A 131 18.82 1.57 14.51
N VAL A 132 19.72 1.41 13.52
CA VAL A 132 21.13 1.81 13.66
C VAL A 132 21.24 3.32 13.81
N GLY A 133 20.49 4.08 13.02
CA GLY A 133 20.44 5.52 13.10
C GLY A 133 20.01 6.01 14.48
N LEU A 134 18.98 5.40 15.07
CA LEU A 134 18.49 5.74 16.41
C LEU A 134 19.55 5.49 17.49
N LEU A 135 20.24 4.35 17.43
CA LEU A 135 21.32 4.03 18.37
C LEU A 135 22.46 5.05 18.30
N PHE A 136 22.87 5.41 17.08
CA PHE A 136 23.94 6.38 16.86
C PHE A 136 23.54 7.79 17.26
N SER A 137 22.31 8.21 16.94
CA SER A 137 21.80 9.53 17.29
C SER A 137 21.59 9.74 18.78
N LEU A 138 21.36 8.66 19.55
CA LEU A 138 21.17 8.77 21.00
C LEU A 138 22.46 8.62 21.81
N TYR A 139 23.58 8.25 21.19
CA TYR A 139 24.85 8.05 21.90
C TYR A 139 25.36 9.33 22.58
N GLU A 140 25.40 10.45 21.86
CA GLU A 140 25.84 11.74 22.43
C GLU A 140 24.84 12.30 23.48
N PRO A 141 23.52 12.32 23.22
CA PRO A 141 22.53 12.69 24.24
C PRO A 141 22.62 11.83 25.51
N PHE A 142 22.89 10.53 25.39
CA PHE A 142 23.03 9.64 26.54
C PHE A 142 24.20 10.05 27.46
N SER A 143 25.27 10.60 26.88
CA SER A 143 26.41 11.13 27.64
C SER A 143 26.08 12.43 28.40
N LYS A 144 25.15 13.25 27.87
CA LYS A 144 24.76 14.54 28.47
C LYS A 144 23.59 14.41 29.46
N HIS A 145 22.60 13.60 29.10
CA HIS A 145 21.33 13.44 29.82
C HIS A 145 20.88 11.96 29.85
N PRO A 146 21.58 11.09 30.60
CA PRO A 146 21.41 9.64 30.52
C PRO A 146 19.98 9.17 30.81
N LEU A 147 19.31 9.75 31.81
CA LEU A 147 17.93 9.39 32.16
C LEU A 147 16.94 9.68 31.02
N LYS A 148 17.00 10.89 30.43
CA LYS A 148 16.09 11.29 29.34
C LYS A 148 16.32 10.44 28.09
N SER A 149 17.59 10.22 27.75
CA SER A 149 17.97 9.42 26.58
C SER A 149 17.64 7.93 26.75
N ALA A 150 17.79 7.38 27.97
CA ALA A 150 17.41 6.00 28.27
C ALA A 150 15.91 5.79 28.10
N VAL A 151 15.07 6.67 28.65
CA VAL A 151 13.60 6.60 28.50
C VAL A 151 13.20 6.68 27.03
N LEU A 152 13.81 7.59 26.27
CA LEU A 152 13.52 7.75 24.85
C LEU A 152 13.96 6.52 24.05
N LEU A 153 15.16 5.98 24.29
CA LEU A 153 15.66 4.77 23.64
C LEU A 153 14.75 3.58 23.91
N ILE A 154 14.35 3.34 25.17
CA ILE A 154 13.48 2.23 25.55
C ILE A 154 12.12 2.39 24.87
N THR A 155 11.52 3.58 24.93
CA THR A 155 10.21 3.86 24.31
C THR A 155 10.24 3.64 22.80
N CYS A 156 11.24 4.20 22.12
CA CYS A 156 11.39 4.03 20.67
C CYS A 156 11.68 2.57 20.29
N THR A 157 12.50 1.86 21.05
CA THR A 157 12.83 0.45 20.80
C THR A 157 11.62 -0.45 20.97
N ILE A 158 10.85 -0.29 22.05
CA ILE A 158 9.59 -1.01 22.27
C ILE A 158 8.61 -0.73 21.12
N TRP A 159 8.47 0.55 20.73
CA TRP A 159 7.59 0.93 19.62
C TRP A 159 8.02 0.32 18.29
N LEU A 160 9.32 0.31 17.98
CA LEU A 160 9.88 -0.30 16.77
C LEU A 160 9.66 -1.82 16.75
N LEU A 161 9.96 -2.50 17.86
CA LEU A 161 9.73 -3.95 18.02
C LEU A 161 8.25 -4.31 17.86
N PHE A 162 7.37 -3.58 18.54
CA PHE A 162 5.92 -3.79 18.43
C PHE A 162 5.45 -3.59 16.98
N SER A 163 5.90 -2.51 16.32
CA SER A 163 5.58 -2.23 14.92
C SER A 163 6.10 -3.33 13.98
N PHE A 164 7.29 -3.85 14.25
CA PHE A 164 7.94 -4.86 13.42
C PHE A 164 7.36 -6.27 13.61
N LEU A 165 7.05 -6.66 14.84
CA LEU A 165 6.59 -8.02 15.15
C LEU A 165 5.08 -8.16 15.06
N VAL A 166 4.30 -7.16 15.47
CA VAL A 166 2.84 -7.25 15.53
C VAL A 166 2.20 -6.56 14.33
N MET A 167 2.57 -5.31 14.07
CA MET A 167 1.89 -4.49 13.06
C MET A 167 2.24 -4.95 11.64
N ARG A 168 3.50 -5.30 11.38
CA ARG A 168 3.98 -5.77 10.06
C ARG A 168 3.26 -7.03 9.54
N PRO A 169 3.21 -8.18 10.26
CA PRO A 169 2.54 -9.37 9.72
C PRO A 169 1.03 -9.17 9.61
N ARG A 170 0.41 -8.46 10.55
CA ARG A 170 -1.03 -8.12 10.49
C ARG A 170 -1.37 -7.24 9.29
N ALA A 171 -0.55 -6.21 9.03
CA ALA A 171 -0.74 -5.31 7.89
C ALA A 171 -0.55 -6.06 6.56
N TYR A 172 0.44 -6.95 6.46
CA TYR A 172 0.65 -7.77 5.27
C TYR A 172 -0.54 -8.69 5.00
N LYS A 173 -0.99 -9.47 6.00
CA LYS A 173 -2.16 -10.35 5.86
C LYS A 173 -3.41 -9.59 5.43
N LYS A 174 -3.70 -8.44 6.06
CA LYS A 174 -4.84 -7.58 5.71
C LYS A 174 -4.74 -7.04 4.29
N ASN A 175 -3.55 -6.63 3.86
CA ASN A 175 -3.33 -6.09 2.51
C ASN A 175 -3.44 -7.17 1.42
N ALA A 176 -2.91 -8.37 1.69
CA ALA A 176 -3.00 -9.52 0.80
C ALA A 176 -4.46 -10.00 0.65
N ALA A 177 -5.18 -10.16 1.76
CA ALA A 177 -6.59 -10.53 1.75
C ALA A 177 -7.45 -9.54 0.95
N ALA A 178 -7.21 -8.23 1.13
CA ALA A 178 -7.93 -7.19 0.37
C ALA A 178 -7.62 -7.20 -1.13
N LEU A 179 -6.41 -7.60 -1.54
CA LEU A 179 -6.06 -7.75 -2.97
C LEU A 179 -6.70 -9.00 -3.56
N ASN A 180 -6.64 -10.13 -2.85
CA ASN A 180 -7.24 -11.38 -3.30
C ASN A 180 -8.76 -11.26 -3.43
N ALA A 181 -9.43 -10.66 -2.45
CA ALA A 181 -10.87 -10.42 -2.51
C ALA A 181 -11.26 -9.49 -3.68
N MET A 182 -10.41 -8.53 -4.04
CA MET A 182 -10.65 -7.68 -5.22
C MET A 182 -10.47 -8.47 -6.52
N LYS A 183 -9.41 -9.29 -6.61
CA LYS A 183 -9.14 -10.16 -7.75
C LYS A 183 -10.28 -11.16 -8.00
N GLU A 184 -10.71 -11.88 -6.96
CA GLU A 184 -11.83 -12.83 -7.06
C GLU A 184 -13.12 -12.17 -7.52
N ARG A 185 -13.42 -10.95 -7.05
CA ARG A 185 -14.60 -10.19 -7.50
C ARG A 185 -14.51 -9.85 -8.99
N LEU A 186 -13.35 -9.41 -9.46
CA LEU A 186 -13.15 -9.07 -10.88
C LEU A 186 -13.17 -10.31 -11.78
N GLU A 187 -12.58 -11.42 -11.35
CA GLU A 187 -12.61 -12.69 -12.10
C GLU A 187 -14.03 -13.24 -12.23
N LYS A 188 -14.84 -13.16 -11.16
CA LYS A 188 -16.26 -13.53 -11.22
C LYS A 188 -17.03 -12.67 -12.24
N ILE A 189 -16.82 -11.35 -12.22
CA ILE A 189 -17.45 -10.43 -13.19
C ILE A 189 -17.01 -10.76 -14.61
N SER A 190 -15.71 -10.99 -14.83
CA SER A 190 -15.17 -11.35 -16.14
C SER A 190 -15.74 -12.67 -16.66
N LYS A 191 -15.88 -13.67 -15.78
CA LYS A 191 -16.40 -14.99 -16.15
C LYS A 191 -17.90 -14.93 -16.46
N GLN A 192 -18.68 -14.20 -15.66
CA GLN A 192 -20.10 -13.95 -15.95
C GLN A 192 -20.31 -13.26 -17.31
N LEU A 193 -19.45 -12.32 -17.69
CA LEU A 193 -19.50 -11.67 -19.00
C LEU A 193 -19.09 -12.59 -20.15
N SER A 194 -18.16 -13.52 -19.92
CA SER A 194 -17.70 -14.50 -20.91
C SER A 194 -18.72 -15.63 -21.13
N ASP A 195 -19.29 -16.17 -20.06
CA ASP A 195 -20.29 -17.24 -20.11
C ASP A 195 -21.60 -16.77 -20.75
N GLN A 196 -21.91 -15.47 -20.67
CA GLN A 196 -23.09 -14.87 -21.31
C GLN A 196 -22.85 -14.49 -22.78
N ALA A 197 -21.59 -14.42 -23.22
CA ALA A 197 -21.20 -14.16 -24.62
C ALA A 197 -21.13 -15.43 -25.49
N MET A 198 -21.31 -16.62 -24.91
CA MET A 198 -21.46 -17.88 -25.63
C MET A 198 -22.76 -18.58 -25.23
N PRO A 199 -23.90 -18.28 -25.87
CA PRO A 199 -24.98 -19.26 -25.90
C PRO A 199 -24.48 -20.45 -26.73
N GLU A 200 -24.68 -21.65 -26.17
CA GLU A 200 -24.31 -22.93 -26.76
C GLU A 200 -24.79 -23.04 -28.21
N ASP A 201 -23.86 -23.09 -29.16
CA ASP A 201 -24.10 -23.58 -30.51
C ASP A 201 -23.87 -25.10 -30.55
N HIS A 202 -24.50 -25.81 -29.62
CA HIS A 202 -24.48 -27.27 -29.57
C HIS A 202 -25.89 -27.85 -29.47
N GLN A 203 -26.22 -28.58 -30.54
CA GLN A 203 -27.30 -29.56 -30.71
C GLN A 203 -28.67 -28.90 -30.99
N ILE A 204 -29.31 -29.07 -32.15
CA ILE A 204 -29.45 -30.22 -33.07
C ILE A 204 -29.55 -29.73 -34.51
#